data_AF-A0A378MXF0-F1
#
_entry.id   AF-A0A378MXF0-F1
#
_cell.length_a   1.000
_cell.length_b   1.000
_cell.length_c   1.000
_cell.angle_alpha   90.00
_cell.angle_beta   90.00
_cell.angle_gamma   90.00
#
_symmetry.space_group_name_H-M   'P 1'
#
loop_
_entity.id
_entity.type
_entity.pdbx_description
1 polymer ?
#
loop_
_entity_poly.entity_id
_entity_poly.type
_entity_poly.pdbx_seq_one_letter_code
_entity_poly.pdbx_strand_id
1 'polypeptide(L)'
;MTTQPKKIAITDVVLRDAHQSLFATRLRLDDMLPIASELDNIGYWSLETWGGATFDSCIRFLGEDPWVRLRELKKAMRKPQCKCCYVGKTYWVIVIMPTMW
;
A
#
# COMPACT_ATOMS: atom_id res chain seq x y z
N MET A 1 3.11 -36.98 -12.68
CA MET A 1 2.38 -36.35 -11.56
C MET A 1 1.75 -35.07 -12.09
N THR A 2 0.42 -35.02 -12.21
CA THR A 2 -0.29 -33.81 -12.63
C THR A 2 -0.63 -32.99 -11.40
N THR A 3 -0.04 -31.81 -11.27
CA THR A 3 -0.28 -30.90 -10.15
C THR A 3 -1.68 -30.29 -10.30
N GLN A 4 -2.51 -30.40 -9.26
CA GLN A 4 -3.84 -29.79 -9.24
C GLN A 4 -3.74 -28.27 -9.45
N PRO A 5 -4.64 -27.64 -10.25
CA PRO A 5 -4.60 -26.21 -10.48
C PRO A 5 -4.89 -25.45 -9.18
N LYS A 6 -3.84 -24.82 -8.63
CA LYS A 6 -3.95 -23.92 -7.47
C LYS A 6 -4.29 -22.51 -7.93
N LYS A 7 -5.22 -21.86 -7.24
CA LYS A 7 -5.51 -20.43 -7.45
C LYS A 7 -4.26 -19.61 -7.08
N ILE A 8 -3.77 -18.83 -8.04
CA ILE A 8 -2.60 -17.96 -7.85
C ILE A 8 -3.05 -16.72 -7.07
N ALA A 9 -2.33 -16.41 -6.00
CA ALA A 9 -2.48 -15.17 -5.26
C ALA A 9 -1.65 -14.08 -5.95
N ILE A 10 -2.28 -12.96 -6.29
CA ILE A 10 -1.63 -11.82 -6.94
C ILE A 10 -1.56 -10.66 -5.95
N THR A 11 -0.38 -10.06 -5.85
CA THR A 11 -0.14 -8.84 -5.10
C THR A 11 0.09 -7.69 -6.06
N ASP A 12 -0.70 -6.63 -5.92
CA ASP A 12 -0.51 -5.42 -6.71
C ASP A 12 0.42 -4.45 -5.97
N VAL A 13 1.37 -3.85 -6.69
CA VAL A 13 2.41 -2.94 -6.18
C VAL A 13 2.33 -1.54 -6.79
N VAL A 14 1.23 -1.22 -7.48
CA VAL A 14 1.05 0.04 -8.21
C VAL A 14 1.18 1.26 -7.30
N LEU A 15 0.69 1.16 -6.05
CA LEU A 15 0.68 2.25 -5.07
C LEU A 15 1.98 2.37 -4.25
N ARG A 16 2.96 1.47 -4.44
CA ARG A 16 4.27 1.53 -3.75
C ARG A 16 5.43 1.41 -4.74
N ASP A 17 5.70 0.21 -5.24
CA ASP A 17 6.95 -0.08 -5.95
C ASP A 17 6.95 0.36 -7.41
N ALA A 18 5.77 0.39 -8.05
CA ALA A 18 5.67 0.78 -9.46
C ALA A 18 6.12 2.23 -9.67
N HIS A 19 5.54 3.17 -8.92
CA HIS A 19 5.93 4.58 -9.02
C HIS A 19 7.29 4.88 -8.41
N GLN A 20 7.72 4.10 -7.42
CA GLN A 20 9.08 4.15 -6.90
C GLN A 20 10.10 3.83 -8.01
N SER A 21 9.82 2.84 -8.85
CA SER A 21 10.68 2.44 -9.97
C SER A 21 10.58 3.38 -11.17
N LEU A 22 9.36 3.83 -11.49
CA LEU A 22 9.09 4.54 -12.75
C LEU A 22 9.25 6.06 -12.65
N PHE A 23 8.96 6.69 -11.51
CA PHE A 23 8.98 8.14 -11.38
C PHE A 23 9.38 8.64 -9.99
N ALA A 24 10.36 7.95 -9.38
CA ALA A 24 11.03 8.36 -8.15
C ALA A 24 10.08 8.59 -6.96
N THR A 25 9.04 7.75 -6.84
CA THR A 25 8.15 7.72 -5.68
C THR A 25 7.29 8.97 -5.49
N ARG A 26 7.01 9.71 -6.59
CA ARG A 26 6.33 11.02 -6.54
C ARG A 26 4.80 10.97 -6.74
N LEU A 27 4.18 9.80 -6.59
CA LEU A 27 2.73 9.68 -6.69
C LEU A 27 2.09 10.34 -5.45
N ARG A 28 1.21 11.32 -5.68
CA ARG A 28 0.50 12.06 -4.62
C ARG A 28 -0.71 11.29 -4.13
N LEU A 29 -1.13 11.58 -2.89
CA LEU A 29 -2.33 10.95 -2.32
C LEU A 29 -3.58 11.25 -3.15
N ASP A 30 -3.71 12.48 -3.64
CA ASP A 30 -4.88 12.95 -4.40
C ASP A 30 -5.11 12.14 -5.68
N ASP A 31 -4.04 11.62 -6.31
CA ASP A 31 -4.13 10.77 -7.50
C ASP A 31 -4.46 9.31 -7.14
N MET A 32 -4.12 8.87 -5.93
CA MET A 32 -4.37 7.51 -5.47
C MET A 32 -5.81 7.29 -5.00
N LEU A 33 -6.42 8.29 -4.34
CA LEU A 33 -7.74 8.15 -3.72
C LEU A 33 -8.87 7.80 -4.70
N PRO A 34 -8.97 8.40 -5.90
CA PRO A 34 -10.05 8.10 -6.84
C PRO A 34 -10.07 6.64 -7.28
N ILE A 35 -8.90 6.04 -7.49
CA ILE A 35 -8.77 4.66 -8.00
C ILE A 35 -8.75 3.61 -6.88
N ALA A 36 -8.56 4.01 -5.62
CA ALA A 36 -8.45 3.10 -4.48
C ALA A 36 -9.68 2.19 -4.32
N SER A 37 -10.89 2.71 -4.56
CA SER A 37 -12.12 1.91 -4.48
C SER A 37 -12.22 0.88 -5.61
N GLU A 38 -11.71 1.17 -6.81
CA GLU A 38 -11.70 0.23 -7.92
C GLU A 38 -10.68 -0.88 -7.68
N LEU A 39 -9.50 -0.53 -7.17
CA LEU A 39 -8.47 -1.49 -6.78
C LEU A 39 -8.96 -2.48 -5.71
N ASP A 40 -9.73 -2.00 -4.73
CA ASP A 40 -10.36 -2.85 -3.70
C ASP A 40 -11.45 -3.78 -4.29
N ASN A 41 -12.01 -3.43 -5.45
CA ASN A 41 -13.01 -4.23 -6.14
C ASN A 41 -12.44 -5.39 -6.98
N ILE A 42 -11.18 -5.32 -7.40
CA ILE A 42 -10.53 -6.36 -8.20
C ILE A 42 -10.36 -7.68 -7.42
N GLY A 43 -10.16 -7.60 -6.11
CA GLY A 43 -10.00 -8.78 -5.26
C GLY A 43 -8.58 -9.37 -5.29
N TYR A 44 -7.57 -8.49 -5.32
CA TYR A 44 -6.17 -8.89 -5.13
C TYR A 44 -5.96 -9.59 -3.79
N TRP A 45 -4.95 -10.46 -3.72
CA TRP A 45 -4.58 -11.13 -2.47
C TRP A 45 -3.96 -10.16 -1.46
N SER A 46 -3.15 -9.22 -1.95
CA SER A 46 -2.70 -8.07 -1.18
C SER A 46 -2.43 -6.88 -2.10
N LEU A 47 -2.43 -5.68 -1.52
CA LEU A 47 -2.12 -4.45 -2.23
C LEU A 47 -1.06 -3.71 -1.43
N GLU A 48 0.08 -3.47 -2.03
CA GLU A 48 1.19 -2.79 -1.38
C GLU A 48 1.07 -1.28 -1.55
N THR A 49 0.83 -0.58 -0.43
CA THR A 49 0.55 0.86 -0.39
C THR A 49 1.52 1.65 0.48
N TRP A 50 2.39 0.97 1.21
CA TRP A 50 3.18 1.56 2.28
C TRP A 50 4.57 0.94 2.41
N GLY A 51 5.54 1.75 2.87
CA GLY A 51 6.90 1.32 3.17
C GLY A 51 7.94 1.76 2.13
N GLY A 52 9.19 1.39 2.33
CA GLY A 52 10.29 1.75 1.44
C GLY A 52 10.52 3.26 1.37
N ALA A 53 10.70 3.79 0.16
CA ALA A 53 10.99 5.22 -0.08
C ALA A 53 9.76 6.12 -0.01
N THR A 54 8.54 5.56 0.14
CA THR A 54 7.29 6.35 0.19
C THR A 54 7.26 7.28 1.40
N PHE A 55 7.72 6.82 2.56
CA PHE A 55 7.78 7.62 3.78
C PHE A 55 8.68 8.84 3.62
N ASP A 56 9.89 8.63 3.12
CA ASP A 56 10.88 9.69 2.87
C ASP A 56 10.35 10.70 1.84
N SER A 57 9.73 10.20 0.77
CA SER A 57 9.24 11.03 -0.33
C SER A 57 8.04 11.89 0.07
N CYS A 58 7.15 11.38 0.92
CA CYS A 58 6.05 12.16 1.51
C CYS A 58 6.57 13.41 2.23
N ILE A 59 7.55 13.24 3.11
CA ILE A 59 8.05 14.31 3.96
C ILE A 59 8.97 15.26 3.18
N ARG A 60 9.87 14.73 2.34
CA ARG A 60 10.91 15.54 1.68
C ARG A 60 10.45 16.25 0.41
N PHE A 61 9.56 15.64 -0.37
CA PHE A 61 9.25 16.13 -1.72
C PHE A 61 7.78 16.47 -1.92
N LEU A 62 6.86 15.74 -1.30
CA LEU A 62 5.43 15.93 -1.52
C LEU A 62 4.79 16.90 -0.52
N GLY A 63 5.41 17.08 0.65
CA GLY A 63 4.87 17.90 1.74
C GLY A 63 3.64 17.26 2.40
N GLU A 64 3.54 15.93 2.35
CA GLU A 64 2.40 15.17 2.87
C GLU A 64 2.78 14.48 4.19
N ASP A 65 1.84 14.42 5.14
CA ASP A 65 2.02 13.58 6.33
C ASP A 65 1.85 12.11 5.92
N PRO A 66 2.89 11.28 6.10
CA PRO A 66 2.81 9.88 5.73
C PRO A 66 1.66 9.16 6.47
N TRP A 67 1.46 9.44 7.74
CA TRP A 67 0.43 8.74 8.51
C TRP A 67 -1.00 9.10 8.06
N VAL A 68 -1.23 10.33 7.58
CA VAL A 68 -2.48 10.74 6.93
C VAL A 68 -2.70 9.91 5.66
N ARG A 69 -1.68 9.77 4.81
CA ARG A 69 -1.77 8.94 3.60
C ARG A 69 -2.22 7.51 3.90
N LEU A 70 -1.65 6.88 4.93
CA LEU A 70 -2.07 5.53 5.35
C LEU A 70 -3.53 5.49 5.82
N ARG A 71 -3.95 6.47 6.61
CA ARG A 71 -5.33 6.56 7.14
C ARG A 71 -6.35 6.78 6.02
N GLU A 72 -6.09 7.68 5.08
CA GLU A 72 -7.01 7.97 3.97
C GLU A 72 -7.10 6.79 3.00
N LEU A 73 -5.98 6.14 2.69
CA LEU A 73 -6.00 4.90 1.88
C LEU A 73 -6.78 3.78 2.59
N LYS A 74 -6.61 3.60 3.90
CA LYS A 74 -7.38 2.63 4.69
C LYS A 74 -8.88 2.96 4.74
N LYS A 75 -9.26 4.24 4.73
CA LYS A 75 -10.67 4.66 4.65
C LYS A 75 -11.27 4.35 3.27
N ALA A 76 -10.50 4.56 2.21
CA ALA A 76 -10.93 4.32 0.83
C ALA A 76 -11.05 2.82 0.50
N MET A 77 -10.19 1.97 1.05
CA MET A 77 -10.21 0.51 0.87
C MET A 77 -10.88 -0.17 2.06
N ARG A 78 -12.17 -0.48 1.94
CA ARG A 78 -13.01 -0.89 3.08
C ARG A 78 -13.16 -2.41 3.21
N LYS A 79 -12.69 -3.21 2.24
CA LYS A 79 -12.88 -4.66 2.30
C LYS A 79 -11.89 -5.35 3.24
N PRO A 80 -12.37 -6.30 4.08
CA PRO A 80 -11.56 -6.98 5.08
C PRO A 80 -10.56 -8.00 4.49
N GLN A 81 -10.69 -8.33 3.20
CA GLN A 81 -9.88 -9.35 2.52
C GLN A 81 -8.64 -8.78 1.86
N CYS A 82 -8.61 -7.47 1.59
CA CYS A 82 -7.39 -6.80 1.23
C CYS A 82 -6.50 -6.82 2.48
N LYS A 83 -5.51 -7.71 2.50
CA LYS A 83 -4.33 -7.61 3.37
C LYS A 83 -3.47 -6.39 2.97
N CYS A 84 -4.13 -5.27 2.66
CA CYS A 84 -3.62 -3.97 2.21
C CYS A 84 -2.64 -3.34 3.23
N CYS A 85 -2.54 -3.90 4.43
CA CYS A 85 -1.63 -3.41 5.45
C CYS A 85 -0.55 -4.45 5.80
N TYR A 86 0.03 -5.15 4.81
CA TYR A 86 1.34 -5.76 5.04
C TYR A 86 2.40 -4.65 5.02
N VAL A 87 2.58 -4.02 6.18
CA VAL A 87 3.90 -3.50 6.55
C VAL A 87 4.79 -4.73 6.55
N GLY A 88 5.58 -4.92 5.48
CA GLY A 88 6.49 -6.05 5.36
C GLY A 88 7.28 -6.25 6.66
N LYS A 89 7.59 -7.51 6.98
CA LYS A 89 8.51 -7.91 8.06
C LYS A 89 9.93 -7.44 7.77
N THR A 90 10.13 -6.14 7.68
CA THR A 90 11.41 -5.49 7.44
C THR A 90 11.50 -4.28 8.37
N TYR A 91 11.76 -4.59 9.64
CA TYR A 91 12.58 -3.81 10.56
C TYR A 91 12.36 -2.29 10.74
N TRP A 92 11.25 -1.63 10.39
CA TRP A 92 11.17 -0.16 10.62
C TRP A 92 9.86 0.43 11.14
N VAL A 93 8.82 -0.35 11.44
CA VAL A 93 7.55 0.22 12.00
C VAL A 93 7.04 -0.50 13.26
N ILE A 94 7.69 -1.58 13.72
CA ILE A 94 7.27 -2.26 14.95
C ILE A 94 7.64 -1.46 16.23
N VAL A 95 8.48 -0.43 16.13
CA VAL A 95 8.88 0.39 17.30
C VAL A 95 7.93 1.56 17.59
N ILE A 96 7.02 1.94 16.68
CA ILE A 96 6.24 3.20 16.81
C ILE A 96 4.72 2.99 17.03
N MET A 97 4.16 1.79 16.88
CA MET A 97 2.73 1.57 17.14
C MET A 97 2.40 0.53 18.22
N PRO A 98 2.72 0.75 19.51
CA PRO A 98 2.02 0.07 20.59
C PRO A 98 0.76 0.81 21.09
N THR A 99 0.52 2.07 20.71
CA THR A 99 -0.48 2.92 21.40
C THR A 99 -1.35 3.79 20.49
N MET A 100 -2.01 3.22 19.49
CA MET A 100 -3.17 3.90 18.89
C MET A 100 -4.16 2.87 18.33
N TRP A 101 -5.14 2.58 19.19
CA TRP A 101 -6.41 1.95 18.88
C TRP A 101 -7.29 2.88 18.03
#